data_AF-A0A357C5T5-F1
#
_entry.id   AF-A0A357C5T5-F1
#
_cell.length_a   1.000
_cell.length_b   1.000
_cell.length_c   1.000
_cell.angle_alpha   90.00
_cell.angle_beta   90.00
_cell.angle_gamma   90.00
#
_symmetry.space_group_name_H-M   'P 1'
#
loop_
_entity.id
_entity.type
_entity.pdbx_description
1 polymer ?
#
loop_
_entity_poly.entity_id
_entity_poly.type
_entity_poly.pdbx_seq_one_letter_code
_entity_poly.pdbx_strand_id
1 'polypeptide(L)' 'MTPVYYPVLLNLKGKKVIVAGGGKVAERKALPLLRSGAEVTVISPECTVRLK' A
#
# COMPACT_ATOMS: atom_id res chain seq x y z
N MET A 1 23.28 14.04 -12.72
CA MET A 1 22.67 14.73 -11.56
C MET A 1 21.66 13.77 -10.94
N THR A 2 21.87 13.35 -9.70
CA THR A 2 20.94 12.46 -8.99
C THR A 2 19.83 13.31 -8.37
N PRO A 3 18.54 12.98 -8.57
CA PRO A 3 17.45 13.76 -7.97
C PRO A 3 17.45 13.64 -6.45
N VAL A 4 17.18 14.76 -5.76
CA VAL A 4 16.98 14.83 -4.31
C VAL A 4 15.48 14.88 -4.04
N TYR A 5 14.98 13.93 -3.25
CA TYR A 5 13.56 13.84 -2.91
C TYR A 5 13.23 14.61 -1.64
N TYR A 6 12.11 15.33 -1.64
CA TYR A 6 11.57 15.99 -0.46
C TYR A 6 10.57 15.08 0.25
N PRO A 7 10.68 14.86 1.57
CA PRO A 7 9.74 14.01 2.29
C PRO A 7 8.37 14.68 2.43
N VAL A 8 7.29 13.91 2.26
CA VAL A 8 5.91 14.39 2.47
C VAL A 8 5.16 13.47 3.42
N LEU A 9 4.28 14.05 4.24
CA LEU A 9 3.32 13.32 5.07
C LEU A 9 1.95 13.38 4.40
N LEU A 10 1.38 12.22 4.08
CA LEU A 10 0.09 12.13 3.39
C LEU A 10 -1.01 11.70 4.37
N ASN A 11 -2.11 12.46 4.40
CA ASN A 11 -3.34 12.01 5.07
C ASN A 11 -4.09 11.05 4.15
N LEU A 12 -4.00 9.76 4.47
CA LEU A 12 -4.63 8.69 3.69
C LEU A 12 -5.99 8.25 4.26
N LYS A 13 -6.48 8.89 5.34
CA LYS A 13 -7.76 8.52 5.95
C LYS A 13 -8.92 8.63 4.93
N GLY A 14 -9.60 7.52 4.69
CA GLY A 14 -10.70 7.42 3.72
C GLY A 14 -10.27 7.62 2.26
N LYS A 15 -8.96 7.54 1.96
CA LYS A 15 -8.45 7.65 0.59
C LYS A 15 -8.35 6.27 -0.04
N LYS A 16 -8.85 6.14 -1.27
CA LYS A 16 -8.72 4.92 -2.07
C LYS A 16 -7.28 4.72 -2.50
N VAL A 17 -6.73 3.54 -2.24
CA VAL A 17 -5.37 3.15 -2.61
C VAL A 17 -5.39 1.77 -3.24
N ILE A 18 -4.75 1.63 -4.40
CA ILE A 18 -4.62 0.35 -5.08
C ILE A 18 -3.21 -0.20 -4.87
N VAL A 19 -3.12 -1.47 -4.48
CA VAL A 19 -1.88 -2.23 -4.44
C VAL A 19 -1.99 -3.37 -5.46
N ALA A 20 -1.13 -3.36 -6.48
CA ALA A 20 -1.06 -4.43 -7.46
C ALA A 20 -0.07 -5.53 -7.03
N GLY A 21 -0.52 -6.78 -7.07
CA GLY A 21 0.19 -7.96 -6.57
C GLY A 21 -0.22 -8.34 -5.15
N GLY A 22 -0.08 -9.62 -4.80
CA GLY A 22 -0.52 -10.18 -3.51
C GLY A 22 0.56 -10.96 -2.76
N GLY A 23 1.81 -10.88 -3.21
CA GLY A 23 2.95 -11.51 -2.53
C GLY A 23 3.45 -10.72 -1.30
N LYS A 24 4.54 -11.19 -0.69
CA LYS A 24 5.13 -10.59 0.53
C LYS A 24 5.43 -9.08 0.42
N VAL A 25 5.82 -8.60 -0.76
CA VAL A 25 6.10 -7.17 -0.98
C VAL A 25 4.81 -6.33 -0.94
N ALA A 26 3.74 -6.82 -1.58
CA ALA A 26 2.45 -6.16 -1.53
C ALA A 26 1.91 -6.15 -0.11
N GLU A 27 2.01 -7.26 0.63
CA GLU A 27 1.60 -7.33 2.03
C GLU A 27 2.32 -6.28 2.88
N ARG A 28 3.65 -6.19 2.76
CA ARG A 28 4.46 -5.24 3.54
C ARG A 28 4.14 -3.78 3.22
N LYS A 29 3.58 -3.48 2.03
CA LYS A 29 3.14 -2.14 1.61
C LYS A 29 1.69 -1.85 1.98
N ALA A 30 0.79 -2.80 1.77
CA ALA A 30 -0.65 -2.66 2.01
C ALA A 30 -0.95 -2.45 3.50
N LEU A 31 -0.25 -3.14 4.40
CA LEU A 31 -0.55 -3.06 5.83
C LEU A 31 -0.27 -1.68 6.45
N PRO A 32 0.87 -1.00 6.18
CA PRO A 32 1.03 0.40 6.56
C PRO A 32 -0.03 1.34 5.98
N LEU A 33 -0.43 1.14 4.73
CA LEU A 33 -1.48 1.95 4.07
C LEU A 33 -2.83 1.74 4.75
N LEU A 34 -3.17 0.51 5.13
CA LEU A 34 -4.39 0.22 5.88
C LEU A 34 -4.35 0.90 7.26
N ARG A 35 -3.21 0.81 7.97
CA ARG A 35 -3.02 1.46 9.28
C ARG A 35 -3.10 2.98 9.22
N SER A 36 -2.75 3.62 8.09
CA SER A 36 -2.92 5.06 7.89
C SER A 36 -4.36 5.47 7.57
N GLY A 37 -5.30 4.52 7.57
CA GLY A 37 -6.72 4.74 7.34
C GLY A 37 -7.13 4.76 5.87
N ALA A 38 -6.27 4.28 4.97
CA ALA A 38 -6.62 4.16 3.55
C ALA A 38 -7.65 3.06 3.32
N GLU A 39 -8.50 3.27 2.31
CA GLU A 39 -9.35 2.23 1.72
C GLU A 39 -8.48 1.47 0.69
N VAL A 40 -7.84 0.40 1.15
CA VAL A 40 -6.88 -0.35 0.35
C VAL A 40 -7.57 -1.46 -0.45
N THR A 41 -7.44 -1.41 -1.78
CA THR A 41 -7.80 -2.51 -2.67
C THR A 41 -6.53 -3.22 -3.15
N VAL A 42 -6.42 -4.52 -2.88
CA VAL A 42 -5.34 -5.35 -3.43
C VAL A 42 -5.87 -6.08 -4.66
N ILE A 43 -5.14 -5.99 -5.78
CA ILE A 43 -5.48 -6.68 -7.03
C ILE A 43 -4.39 -7.73 -7.31
N SER A 44 -4.74 -9.01 -7.22
CA SER A 44 -3.82 -10.13 -7.48
C SER A 44 -4.58 -11.43 -7.77
N PRO A 45 -4.05 -12.33 -8.63
CA PRO A 45 -4.60 -13.68 -8.79
C PRO A 45 -4.50 -14.51 -7.50
N GLU A 46 -3.44 -14.30 -6.73
CA GLU A 46 -3.19 -14.96 -5.45
C GLU A 46 -2.70 -13.96 -4.41
N CYS A 47 -3.10 -14.16 -3.15
CA CYS A 47 -2.68 -13.34 -2.02
C CYS A 47 -2.03 -14.20 -0.94
N THR A 48 -1.03 -13.64 -0.26
CA THR A 48 -0.56 -14.18 1.01
C THR A 48 -1.73 -14.32 1.98
N VAL A 49 -1.61 -15.24 2.95
CA VAL A 49 -2.67 -15.52 3.94
C VAL A 49 -3.13 -14.26 4.66
N ARG A 50 -2.24 -13.30 4.88
CA ARG A 50 -2.51 -12.06 5.61
C ARG A 50 -3.17 -10.97 4.75
N LEU A 51 -3.25 -11.16 3.44
CA LEU A 51 -3.97 -10.30 2.49
C LEU A 51 -5.29 -10.92 2.01
N LYS A 52 -5.71 -12.04 2.59
CA LYS A 52 -7.03 -12.64 2.39
C LYS A 52 -8.01 -12.14 3.44
#